data_AF-A0A1G8DVH8-F1
#
_entry.id   AF-A0A1G8DVH8-F1
#
_cell.length_a   1.000
_cell.length_b   1.000
_cell.length_c   1.000
_cell.angle_alpha   90.00
_cell.angle_beta   90.00
_cell.angle_gamma   90.00
#
_symmetry.space_group_name_H-M   'P 1'
#
loop_
_entity.id
_entity.type
_entity.pdbx_description
1 polymer ?
#
loop_
_entity_poly.entity_id
_entity_poly.type
_entity_poly.pdbx_seq_one_letter_code
_entity_poly.pdbx_strand_id
1 'polypeptide(L)'
;MNENPMTPDLALPEEPAERSLSGVPEFGRVVTPGEIDISHGTILYLEDVTVSFDGFRALNALTLSIDAGELRCIIGPNGAGKTTMMDVITGKTEPDSGKVFLGQTIDLTRMNEPSIARAGIGRKFQKPTVFEQHPVWENLELAMKTNKGWWPSLRARLDREAQARIEETLSLIRLESEARRLAGELSHGQKQRLEIGMLLMQQPALLLLDEPAAGMTDDETMQLAELLNHLRGTCSMMVVEHDMEFVAALSGDAGKVTVMAEGRVLAHGTLDEVKRDETVIESYLGR
;
A
#
# COMPACT_ATOMS: atom_id res chain seq x y z
N MET A 1 -72.27 -39.10 31.39
CA MET A 1 -72.16 -40.15 30.35
C MET A 1 -71.36 -39.52 29.22
N ASN A 2 -70.08 -39.78 29.00
CA ASN A 2 -69.27 -40.99 29.20
C ASN A 2 -67.97 -40.72 29.97
N GLU A 3 -67.42 -41.81 30.49
CA GLU A 3 -66.25 -41.91 31.37
C GLU A 3 -64.91 -41.93 30.60
N ASN A 4 -63.85 -41.72 31.38
CA ASN A 4 -62.41 -41.56 31.12
C ASN A 4 -61.75 -42.79 30.42
N PRO A 5 -60.46 -42.74 29.96
CA PRO A 5 -59.34 -42.82 30.91
C PRO A 5 -58.07 -41.99 30.58
N MET A 6 -57.37 -41.67 31.66
CA MET A 6 -55.99 -41.15 31.76
C MET A 6 -54.91 -42.06 31.16
N THR A 7 -53.82 -41.44 30.67
CA THR A 7 -52.37 -41.67 30.96
C THR A 7 -51.50 -41.34 29.72
N PRO A 8 -50.18 -41.08 29.84
CA PRO A 8 -49.50 -40.11 30.69
C PRO A 8 -48.49 -39.23 29.90
N ASP A 9 -48.01 -38.20 30.59
CA ASP A 9 -47.01 -37.20 30.20
C ASP A 9 -45.66 -37.83 29.76
N LEU A 10 -45.19 -37.48 28.56
CA LEU A 10 -43.87 -37.86 28.02
C LEU A 10 -42.99 -36.60 27.97
N ALA A 11 -42.31 -36.34 29.08
CA ALA A 11 -41.21 -35.38 29.15
C ALA A 11 -40.02 -35.88 28.31
N LEU A 12 -39.56 -35.04 27.40
CA LEU A 12 -38.32 -35.22 26.64
C LEU A 12 -37.11 -35.02 27.58
N PRO A 13 -36.01 -35.78 27.41
CA PRO A 13 -34.84 -35.71 28.30
C PRO A 13 -34.05 -34.41 28.10
N GLU A 14 -33.52 -33.89 29.22
CA GLU A 14 -32.65 -32.72 29.34
C GLU A 14 -31.35 -32.89 28.52
N GLU A 15 -30.95 -31.83 27.81
CA GLU A 15 -29.64 -31.74 27.14
C GLU A 15 -28.50 -31.64 28.17
N PRO A 16 -27.41 -32.40 28.02
CA PRO A 16 -26.26 -32.25 28.90
C PRO A 16 -25.46 -31.00 28.53
N ALA A 17 -25.15 -30.20 29.55
CA ALA A 17 -24.33 -29.00 29.49
C ALA A 17 -22.97 -29.22 28.80
N GLU A 18 -22.74 -28.54 27.67
CA GLU A 18 -21.41 -28.44 27.08
C GLU A 18 -20.54 -27.49 27.90
N ARG A 19 -19.62 -28.10 28.65
CA ARG A 19 -18.49 -27.45 29.31
C ARG A 19 -17.55 -26.85 28.26
N SER A 20 -17.21 -25.58 28.45
CA SER A 20 -16.09 -24.90 27.84
C SER A 20 -14.78 -25.68 28.05
N LEU A 21 -14.11 -26.06 26.97
CA LEU A 21 -12.71 -26.47 26.99
C LEU A 21 -11.90 -25.56 26.05
N SER A 22 -11.11 -24.73 26.70
CA SER A 22 -9.99 -23.96 26.18
C SER A 22 -8.92 -24.84 25.52
N GLY A 23 -8.30 -24.31 24.46
CA GLY A 23 -6.94 -24.67 24.06
C GLY A 23 -6.82 -25.66 22.91
N VAL A 24 -7.10 -25.21 21.68
CA VAL A 24 -6.53 -25.83 20.48
C VAL A 24 -5.32 -24.98 20.09
N PRO A 25 -4.08 -25.52 20.09
CA PRO A 25 -2.95 -24.84 19.48
C PRO A 25 -3.26 -24.67 17.99
N GLU A 26 -3.21 -23.44 17.50
CA GLU A 26 -3.38 -23.13 16.08
C GLU A 26 -2.13 -23.62 15.34
N PHE A 27 -2.13 -24.93 15.00
CA PHE A 27 -1.03 -25.57 14.30
C PHE A 27 -0.94 -25.04 12.87
N GLY A 28 0.13 -24.28 12.61
CA GLY A 28 0.85 -24.19 11.34
C GLY A 28 0.00 -23.97 10.10
N ARG A 29 -0.30 -22.70 9.79
CA ARG A 29 -0.73 -22.34 8.44
C ARG A 29 0.39 -22.75 7.47
N VAL A 30 0.06 -23.55 6.47
CA VAL A 30 1.00 -23.91 5.40
C VAL A 30 1.33 -22.63 4.65
N VAL A 31 2.58 -22.19 4.76
CA VAL A 31 3.13 -21.12 3.94
C VAL A 31 3.11 -21.60 2.49
N THR A 32 2.30 -20.98 1.64
CA THR A 32 2.36 -21.20 0.19
C THR A 32 3.53 -20.41 -0.38
N PRO A 33 4.53 -21.06 -1.00
CA PRO A 33 5.64 -20.33 -1.62
C PRO A 33 5.12 -19.37 -2.70
N GLY A 34 5.50 -18.09 -2.60
CA GLY A 34 5.13 -17.05 -3.56
C GLY A 34 3.80 -16.32 -3.30
N GLU A 35 3.06 -16.68 -2.25
CA GLU A 35 1.93 -15.89 -1.76
C GLU A 35 2.38 -14.94 -0.66
N ILE A 36 1.79 -13.75 -0.60
CA ILE A 36 2.03 -12.79 0.48
C ILE A 36 1.32 -13.29 1.73
N ASP A 37 2.10 -13.69 2.75
CA ASP A 37 1.56 -14.03 4.06
C ASP A 37 1.53 -12.79 4.96
N ILE A 38 0.33 -12.37 5.35
CA ILE A 38 0.07 -11.24 6.28
C ILE A 38 -0.53 -11.73 7.61
N SER A 39 -0.34 -13.01 7.97
CA SER A 39 -0.93 -13.62 9.17
C SER A 39 -0.63 -12.87 10.47
N HIS A 40 0.50 -12.16 10.56
CA HIS A 40 0.86 -11.35 11.72
C HIS A 40 0.62 -9.84 11.51
N GLY A 41 -0.18 -9.48 10.52
CA GLY A 41 -0.63 -8.09 10.29
C GLY A 41 0.36 -7.20 9.55
N THR A 42 1.60 -7.63 9.27
CA THR A 42 2.62 -6.82 8.58
C THR A 42 2.68 -7.13 7.07
N ILE A 43 2.65 -6.09 6.24
CA ILE A 43 2.81 -6.20 4.78
C ILE A 43 4.23 -5.93 4.31
N LEU A 44 4.98 -5.04 4.97
CA LEU A 44 6.35 -4.71 4.63
C LEU A 44 7.21 -4.74 5.89
N TYR A 45 8.37 -5.37 5.80
CA TYR A 45 9.33 -5.41 6.89
C TYR A 45 10.76 -5.21 6.37
N LEU A 46 11.46 -4.23 6.93
CA LEU A 46 12.88 -3.98 6.76
C LEU A 46 13.56 -4.25 8.10
N GLU A 47 14.63 -5.05 8.10
CA GLU A 47 15.43 -5.40 9.27
C GLU A 47 16.89 -5.04 9.04
N ASP A 48 17.41 -4.10 9.83
CA ASP A 48 18.82 -3.67 9.86
C ASP A 48 19.42 -3.37 8.46
N VAL A 49 18.61 -2.79 7.58
CA VAL A 49 18.99 -2.50 6.20
C VAL A 49 20.07 -1.41 6.16
N THR A 50 21.20 -1.74 5.54
CA THR A 50 22.33 -0.81 5.37
C THR A 50 22.66 -0.67 3.89
N VAL A 51 22.88 0.55 3.44
CA VAL A 51 23.29 0.88 2.05
C VAL A 51 24.33 1.98 2.11
N SER A 52 25.45 1.77 1.43
CA SER A 52 26.56 2.70 1.36
C SER A 52 26.87 3.08 -0.08
N PHE A 53 27.10 4.38 -0.33
CA PHE A 53 27.58 4.91 -1.61
C PHE A 53 28.89 5.65 -1.35
N ASP A 54 29.98 5.24 -2.00
CA ASP A 54 31.30 5.88 -1.90
C ASP A 54 31.75 6.18 -0.45
N GLY A 55 31.45 5.26 0.47
CA GLY A 55 31.78 5.37 1.91
C GLY A 55 30.78 6.16 2.76
N PHE A 56 29.77 6.78 2.15
CA PHE A 56 28.64 7.41 2.84
C PHE A 56 27.49 6.42 3.04
N ARG A 57 27.01 6.24 4.29
CA ARG A 57 25.86 5.36 4.58
C ARG A 57 24.56 6.11 4.31
N ALA A 58 23.93 5.80 3.19
CA ALA A 58 22.61 6.34 2.84
C ALA A 58 21.49 5.69 3.68
N LEU A 59 21.61 4.40 3.99
CA LEU A 59 20.81 3.71 5.01
C LEU A 59 21.73 3.08 6.03
N ASN A 60 21.37 3.13 7.31
CA ASN A 60 22.29 2.78 8.39
C ASN A 60 21.58 1.94 9.46
N ALA A 61 21.48 0.62 9.23
CA ALA A 61 20.68 -0.30 10.04
C ALA A 61 19.22 0.18 10.18
N LEU A 62 18.58 0.48 9.05
CA LEU A 62 17.19 0.90 8.99
C LEU A 62 16.27 -0.29 9.28
N THR A 63 15.44 -0.15 10.31
CA THR A 63 14.36 -1.09 10.64
C THR A 63 13.02 -0.38 10.56
N LEU A 64 12.08 -0.94 9.80
CA LEU A 64 10.76 -0.36 9.53
C LEU A 64 9.74 -1.49 9.29
N SER A 65 8.54 -1.36 9.85
CA SER A 65 7.40 -2.20 9.52
C SER A 65 6.17 -1.37 9.14
N ILE A 66 5.40 -1.90 8.19
CA ILE A 66 4.11 -1.35 7.76
C ILE A 66 3.07 -2.46 7.85
N ASP A 67 1.93 -2.14 8.47
CA ASP A 67 0.84 -3.10 8.62
C ASP A 67 -0.01 -3.20 7.34
N ALA A 68 -0.68 -4.33 7.14
CA ALA A 68 -1.58 -4.54 6.01
C ALA A 68 -2.77 -3.58 6.08
N GLY A 69 -3.06 -2.91 4.97
CA GLY A 69 -4.09 -1.86 4.90
C GLY A 69 -3.71 -0.54 5.57
N GLU A 70 -2.49 -0.43 6.11
CA GLU A 70 -1.99 0.80 6.71
C GLU A 70 -1.64 1.84 5.65
N LEU A 71 -1.93 3.10 5.94
CA LEU A 71 -1.33 4.24 5.26
C LEU A 71 -0.24 4.83 6.17
N ARG A 72 1.02 4.73 5.74
CA ARG A 72 2.20 5.29 6.42
C ARG A 72 2.75 6.48 5.64
N CYS A 73 2.86 7.63 6.28
CA CYS A 73 3.65 8.75 5.76
C CYS A 73 5.11 8.65 6.23
N ILE A 74 6.05 8.78 5.31
CA ILE A 74 7.49 8.82 5.59
C ILE A 74 7.98 10.23 5.29
N ILE A 75 8.45 10.92 6.33
CA ILE A 75 8.94 12.29 6.25
C ILE A 75 10.40 12.36 6.71
N GLY A 76 11.07 13.46 6.41
CA GLY A 76 12.44 13.71 6.86
C GLY A 76 13.14 14.73 5.96
N PRO A 77 14.29 15.28 6.38
CA PRO A 77 15.05 16.22 5.56
C PRO A 77 15.56 15.58 4.26
N ASN A 78 16.04 16.43 3.35
CA ASN A 78 16.73 15.97 2.15
C ASN A 78 18.00 15.21 2.54
N GLY A 79 18.25 14.07 1.89
CA GLY A 79 19.37 13.19 2.24
C GLY A 79 19.11 12.24 3.43
N ALA A 80 17.91 12.22 4.02
CA ALA A 80 17.56 11.30 5.10
C ALA A 80 17.53 9.80 4.70
N GLY A 81 17.65 9.48 3.42
CA GLY A 81 17.62 8.10 2.90
C GLY A 81 16.25 7.61 2.39
N LYS A 82 15.23 8.48 2.32
CA LYS A 82 13.86 8.11 1.88
C LYS A 82 13.83 7.47 0.48
N THR A 83 14.45 8.11 -0.51
CA THR A 83 14.55 7.59 -1.88
C THR A 83 15.39 6.31 -1.94
N THR A 84 16.48 6.22 -1.16
CA THR A 84 17.29 5.00 -1.08
C THR A 84 16.51 3.83 -0.49
N MET A 85 15.70 4.07 0.55
CA MET A 85 14.79 3.07 1.12
C MET A 85 13.78 2.59 0.07
N MET A 86 13.16 3.52 -0.67
CA MET A 86 12.25 3.17 -1.77
C MET A 86 12.94 2.31 -2.84
N ASP A 87 14.16 2.69 -3.23
CA ASP A 87 14.94 1.96 -4.23
C ASP A 87 15.33 0.55 -3.76
N VAL A 88 15.61 0.37 -2.47
CA VAL A 88 15.84 -0.96 -1.87
C VAL A 88 14.56 -1.79 -1.88
N ILE A 89 13.42 -1.24 -1.47
CA ILE A 89 12.14 -1.96 -1.46
C ILE A 89 11.76 -2.42 -2.87
N THR A 90 12.05 -1.62 -3.90
CA THR A 90 11.76 -1.98 -5.29
C THR A 90 12.89 -2.73 -5.99
N GLY A 91 13.96 -3.11 -5.28
CA GLY A 91 15.09 -3.88 -5.84
C GLY A 91 15.89 -3.13 -6.92
N LYS A 92 15.81 -1.80 -6.95
CA LYS A 92 16.66 -0.93 -7.79
C LYS A 92 18.04 -0.73 -7.16
N THR A 93 18.13 -0.85 -5.84
CA THR A 93 19.39 -0.83 -5.09
C THR A 93 19.46 -2.07 -4.21
N GLU A 94 20.55 -2.83 -4.32
CA GLU A 94 20.82 -3.95 -3.42
C GLU A 94 21.41 -3.43 -2.11
N PRO A 95 20.92 -3.86 -0.94
CA PRO A 95 21.50 -3.46 0.33
C PRO A 95 22.83 -4.18 0.62
N ASP A 96 23.74 -3.50 1.32
CA ASP A 96 25.00 -4.09 1.78
C ASP A 96 24.75 -5.21 2.81
N SER A 97 23.74 -5.00 3.66
CA SER A 97 23.29 -5.94 4.68
C SER A 97 21.86 -5.66 5.09
N GLY A 98 21.26 -6.61 5.83
CA GLY A 98 19.88 -6.53 6.30
C GLY A 98 18.93 -7.34 5.43
N LYS A 99 17.64 -7.26 5.74
CA LYS A 99 16.59 -8.04 5.07
C LYS A 99 15.40 -7.16 4.74
N VAL A 100 14.72 -7.51 3.65
CA VAL A 100 13.52 -6.80 3.19
C VAL A 100 12.50 -7.84 2.75
N PHE A 101 11.33 -7.83 3.39
CA PHE A 101 10.27 -8.79 3.14
C PHE A 101 8.95 -8.11 2.77
N LEU A 102 8.26 -8.69 1.79
CA LEU A 102 6.84 -8.45 1.52
C LEU A 102 6.03 -9.60 2.14
N GLY A 103 5.16 -9.27 3.10
CA GLY A 103 4.59 -10.25 4.02
C GLY A 103 5.70 -10.99 4.78
N GLN A 104 5.46 -12.27 5.09
CA GLN A 104 6.42 -13.10 5.83
C GLN A 104 7.29 -14.00 4.96
N THR A 105 7.01 -14.04 3.66
CA THR A 105 7.39 -15.16 2.79
C THR A 105 8.22 -14.73 1.59
N ILE A 106 8.09 -13.47 1.16
CA ILE A 106 8.72 -12.97 -0.05
C ILE A 106 9.91 -12.09 0.34
N ASP A 107 11.11 -12.66 0.24
CA ASP A 107 12.38 -11.94 0.42
C ASP A 107 12.69 -11.09 -0.83
N LEU A 108 12.49 -9.78 -0.71
CA LEU A 108 12.67 -8.82 -1.81
C LEU A 108 14.15 -8.65 -2.20
N THR A 109 15.09 -8.93 -1.29
CA THR A 109 16.54 -8.78 -1.56
C THR A 109 17.05 -9.76 -2.61
N ARG A 110 16.28 -10.82 -2.90
CA ARG A 110 16.61 -11.85 -3.90
C ARG A 110 15.90 -11.65 -5.23
N MET A 111 15.20 -10.53 -5.39
CA MET A 111 14.33 -10.28 -6.52
C MET A 111 14.78 -9.06 -7.29
N ASN A 112 14.58 -9.08 -8.61
CA ASN A 112 14.72 -7.89 -9.44
C ASN A 112 13.41 -7.10 -9.47
N GLU A 113 13.52 -5.82 -9.85
CA GLU A 113 12.41 -4.86 -9.91
C GLU A 113 11.14 -5.40 -10.62
N PRO A 114 11.20 -6.03 -11.81
CA PRO A 114 10.00 -6.59 -12.44
C PRO A 114 9.34 -7.72 -11.65
N SER A 115 10.13 -8.51 -10.91
CA SER A 115 9.60 -9.60 -10.09
C SER A 115 8.96 -9.06 -8.82
N ILE A 116 9.53 -8.01 -8.23
CA ILE A 116 8.95 -7.31 -7.07
C ILE A 116 7.61 -6.66 -7.45
N ALA A 117 7.54 -6.01 -8.62
CA ALA A 117 6.29 -5.45 -9.13
C ALA A 117 5.21 -6.52 -9.28
N ARG A 118 5.56 -7.69 -9.86
CA ARG A 118 4.64 -8.83 -9.98
C ARG A 118 4.25 -9.47 -8.65
N ALA A 119 5.12 -9.39 -7.63
CA ALA A 119 4.82 -9.87 -6.29
C ALA A 119 3.76 -9.01 -5.58
N GLY A 120 3.47 -7.80 -6.09
CA GLY A 120 2.38 -6.96 -5.60
C GLY A 120 2.82 -5.61 -5.04
N ILE A 121 4.05 -5.16 -5.32
CA ILE A 121 4.49 -3.80 -4.98
C ILE A 121 4.29 -2.87 -6.18
N GLY A 122 3.38 -1.92 -6.08
CA GLY A 122 3.24 -0.83 -7.04
C GLY A 122 4.08 0.37 -6.59
N ARG A 123 4.85 0.98 -7.49
CA ARG A 123 5.58 2.23 -7.21
C ARG A 123 5.21 3.29 -8.25
N LYS A 124 4.88 4.49 -7.78
CA LYS A 124 4.84 5.68 -8.64
C LYS A 124 6.27 6.07 -8.99
N PHE A 125 6.61 6.10 -10.28
CA PHE A 125 7.95 6.43 -10.75
C PHE A 125 8.08 7.94 -11.04
N GLN A 126 9.29 8.46 -10.95
CA GLN A 126 9.60 9.88 -11.22
C GLN A 126 9.45 10.28 -12.71
N LYS A 127 9.16 9.33 -13.62
CA LYS A 127 8.92 9.60 -15.06
C LYS A 127 7.44 9.36 -15.39
N PRO A 128 6.83 10.12 -16.32
CA PRO A 128 5.43 9.97 -16.67
C PRO A 128 5.13 8.54 -17.12
N THR A 129 4.27 7.85 -16.38
CA THR A 129 3.79 6.51 -16.72
C THR A 129 2.55 6.54 -17.62
N VAL A 130 1.95 7.72 -17.79
CA VAL A 130 0.74 7.94 -18.59
C VAL A 130 1.06 7.92 -20.09
N PHE A 131 0.29 7.13 -20.85
CA PHE A 131 0.31 7.09 -22.30
C PHE A 131 -0.48 8.28 -22.87
N GLU A 132 0.20 9.40 -23.07
CA GLU A 132 -0.45 10.67 -23.46
C GLU A 132 -1.24 10.63 -24.77
N GLN A 133 -0.84 9.76 -25.69
CA GLN A 133 -1.48 9.59 -27.00
C GLN A 133 -2.66 8.59 -26.96
N HIS A 134 -2.99 8.08 -25.79
CA HIS A 134 -4.12 7.18 -25.58
C HIS A 134 -5.19 7.84 -24.70
N PRO A 135 -6.47 7.49 -24.90
CA PRO A 135 -7.54 7.85 -23.99
C PRO A 135 -7.27 7.44 -22.54
N VAL A 136 -7.87 8.14 -21.59
CA VAL A 136 -7.83 7.80 -20.14
C VAL A 136 -8.30 6.36 -19.91
N TRP A 137 -9.38 5.93 -20.58
CA TRP A 137 -9.88 4.56 -20.54
C TRP A 137 -8.81 3.54 -20.93
N GLU A 138 -8.14 3.76 -22.06
CA GLU A 138 -7.12 2.84 -22.57
C GLU A 138 -5.89 2.80 -21.67
N ASN A 139 -5.54 3.91 -21.01
CA ASN A 139 -4.48 3.93 -20.00
C ASN A 139 -4.78 2.97 -18.85
N LEU A 140 -6.01 2.97 -18.33
CA LEU A 140 -6.45 2.05 -17.28
C LEU A 140 -6.50 0.61 -17.77
N GLU A 141 -7.00 0.37 -18.98
CA GLU A 141 -7.02 -0.95 -19.61
C GLU A 141 -5.60 -1.54 -19.77
N LEU A 142 -4.64 -0.76 -20.28
CA LEU A 142 -3.25 -1.18 -20.45
C LEU A 142 -2.55 -1.46 -19.12
N ALA A 143 -2.97 -0.78 -18.06
CA ALA A 143 -2.42 -0.94 -16.72
C ALA A 143 -2.97 -2.18 -15.99
N MET A 144 -4.05 -2.80 -16.47
CA MET A 144 -4.66 -3.96 -15.82
C MET A 144 -3.70 -5.11 -15.54
N LYS A 145 -3.89 -5.74 -14.38
CA LYS A 145 -3.26 -7.02 -14.04
C LYS A 145 -3.82 -8.14 -14.93
N THR A 146 -3.15 -8.39 -16.04
CA THR A 146 -3.49 -9.46 -16.99
C THR A 146 -2.25 -10.25 -17.40
N ASN A 147 -2.45 -11.42 -18.01
CA ASN A 147 -1.34 -12.15 -18.61
C ASN A 147 -0.87 -11.39 -19.86
N LYS A 148 0.23 -10.63 -19.73
CA LYS A 148 0.82 -9.83 -20.82
C LYS A 148 1.69 -10.66 -21.79
N GLY A 149 1.60 -11.99 -21.75
CA GLY A 149 2.22 -12.86 -22.75
C GLY A 149 1.69 -12.55 -24.15
N TRP A 150 2.56 -12.63 -25.16
CA TRP A 150 2.24 -12.19 -26.53
C TRP A 150 1.00 -12.88 -27.13
N TRP A 151 0.82 -14.18 -26.88
CA TRP A 151 -0.35 -14.93 -27.35
C TRP A 151 -1.67 -14.49 -26.70
N PRO A 152 -1.77 -14.42 -25.35
CA PRO A 152 -2.91 -13.80 -24.67
C PRO A 152 -3.19 -12.37 -25.12
N SER A 153 -2.18 -11.52 -25.24
CA SER A 153 -2.37 -10.10 -25.61
C SER A 153 -3.01 -9.92 -26.98
N LEU A 154 -2.68 -10.77 -27.95
CA LEU A 154 -3.30 -10.73 -29.29
C LEU A 154 -4.78 -11.18 -29.31
N ARG A 155 -5.23 -11.89 -28.27
CA ARG A 155 -6.61 -12.37 -28.14
C ARG A 155 -7.37 -11.72 -26.98
N ALA A 156 -6.74 -10.76 -26.30
CA ALA A 156 -7.33 -10.09 -25.16
C ALA A 156 -8.60 -9.36 -25.59
N ARG A 157 -9.66 -9.57 -24.82
CA ARG A 157 -10.90 -8.79 -24.92
C ARG A 157 -11.27 -8.36 -23.51
N LEU A 158 -11.69 -7.11 -23.39
CA LEU A 158 -12.34 -6.60 -22.19
C LEU A 158 -13.59 -7.44 -21.94
N ASP A 159 -13.56 -8.24 -20.88
CA ASP A 159 -14.76 -8.86 -20.33
C ASP A 159 -15.52 -7.84 -19.45
N ARG A 160 -16.70 -8.24 -18.96
CA ARG A 160 -17.54 -7.36 -18.15
C ARG A 160 -16.91 -7.00 -16.81
N GLU A 161 -16.11 -7.90 -16.22
CA GLU A 161 -15.46 -7.65 -14.94
C GLU A 161 -14.35 -6.60 -15.10
N ALA A 162 -13.57 -6.73 -16.17
CA ALA A 162 -12.53 -5.78 -16.55
C ALA A 162 -13.10 -4.39 -16.84
N GLN A 163 -14.22 -4.31 -17.56
CA GLN A 163 -14.93 -3.04 -17.79
C GLN A 163 -15.42 -2.42 -16.49
N ALA A 164 -16.08 -3.20 -15.64
CA ALA A 164 -16.57 -2.73 -14.34
C ALA A 164 -15.42 -2.17 -13.48
N ARG A 165 -14.26 -2.83 -13.47
CA ARG A 165 -13.08 -2.36 -12.73
C ARG A 165 -12.52 -1.04 -13.26
N ILE A 166 -12.52 -0.84 -14.58
CA ILE A 166 -12.13 0.44 -15.17
C ILE A 166 -13.12 1.53 -14.76
N GLU A 167 -14.43 1.26 -14.82
CA GLU A 167 -15.48 2.20 -14.42
C GLU A 167 -15.39 2.58 -12.93
N GLU A 168 -15.21 1.58 -12.06
CA GLU A 168 -14.97 1.78 -10.62
C GLU A 168 -13.72 2.65 -10.38
N THR A 169 -12.64 2.37 -11.11
CA THR A 169 -11.38 3.11 -10.96
C THR A 169 -11.50 4.54 -11.48
N LEU A 170 -12.18 4.76 -12.61
CA LEU A 170 -12.49 6.10 -13.13
C LEU A 170 -13.28 6.91 -12.10
N SER A 171 -14.23 6.26 -11.40
CA SER A 171 -15.00 6.93 -10.36
C SER A 171 -14.20 7.27 -9.12
N LEU A 172 -13.38 6.32 -8.67
CA LEU A 172 -12.45 6.53 -7.56
C LEU A 172 -11.53 7.74 -7.83
N ILE A 173 -10.94 7.83 -9.03
CA ILE A 173 -9.99 8.90 -9.39
C ILE A 173 -10.67 10.18 -9.93
N ARG A 174 -12.02 10.21 -9.96
CA ARG A 174 -12.84 11.33 -10.45
C ARG A 174 -12.51 11.75 -11.88
N LEU A 175 -12.43 10.79 -12.81
CA LEU A 175 -12.12 11.00 -14.24
C LEU A 175 -13.16 10.38 -15.18
N GLU A 176 -14.38 10.08 -14.71
CA GLU A 176 -15.44 9.46 -15.53
C GLU A 176 -15.77 10.31 -16.77
N SER A 177 -15.84 11.64 -16.63
CA SER A 177 -16.10 12.55 -17.75
C SER A 177 -14.97 12.61 -18.77
N GLU A 178 -13.74 12.28 -18.33
CA GLU A 178 -12.54 12.34 -19.16
C GLU A 178 -12.19 10.99 -19.79
N ALA A 179 -12.97 9.92 -19.55
CA ALA A 179 -12.64 8.56 -19.95
C ALA A 179 -12.23 8.41 -21.43
N ARG A 180 -12.86 9.17 -22.33
CA ARG A 180 -12.57 9.13 -23.79
C ARG A 180 -11.58 10.20 -24.26
N ARG A 181 -11.15 11.09 -23.37
CA ARG A 181 -10.22 12.17 -23.69
C ARG A 181 -8.80 11.63 -23.73
N LEU A 182 -7.97 12.18 -24.62
CA LEU A 182 -6.54 11.84 -24.66
C LEU A 182 -5.88 12.25 -23.34
N ALA A 183 -5.12 11.35 -22.75
CA ALA A 183 -4.49 11.59 -21.47
C ALA A 183 -3.50 12.77 -21.52
N GLY A 184 -2.91 13.05 -22.69
CA GLY A 184 -2.04 14.20 -22.92
C GLY A 184 -2.71 15.57 -22.70
N GLU A 185 -4.04 15.64 -22.84
CA GLU A 185 -4.84 16.87 -22.70
C GLU A 185 -5.31 17.15 -21.27
N LEU A 186 -5.09 16.20 -20.35
CA LEU A 186 -5.44 16.35 -18.94
C LEU A 186 -4.59 17.43 -18.26
N SER A 187 -5.15 18.09 -17.23
CA SER A 187 -4.37 18.93 -16.32
C SER A 187 -3.29 18.11 -15.61
N HIS A 188 -2.31 18.80 -15.02
CA HIS A 188 -1.26 18.11 -14.25
C HIS A 188 -1.86 17.23 -13.15
N GLY A 189 -2.75 17.76 -12.30
CA GLY A 189 -3.38 16.97 -11.25
C GLY A 189 -4.26 15.83 -11.76
N GLN A 190 -4.95 16.01 -12.89
CA GLN A 190 -5.69 14.93 -13.54
C GLN A 190 -4.76 13.80 -14.04
N LYS A 191 -3.60 14.13 -14.62
CA LYS A 191 -2.60 13.12 -15.02
C LYS A 191 -2.07 12.34 -13.81
N GLN A 192 -1.83 13.01 -12.68
CA GLN A 192 -1.40 12.35 -11.44
C GLN A 192 -2.47 11.38 -10.93
N ARG A 193 -3.75 11.78 -10.91
CA ARG A 193 -4.85 10.89 -10.53
C ARG A 193 -4.99 9.69 -11.47
N LEU A 194 -4.80 9.90 -12.78
CA LEU A 194 -4.75 8.81 -13.76
C LEU A 194 -3.59 7.84 -13.46
N GLU A 195 -2.40 8.34 -13.15
CA GLU A 195 -1.26 7.51 -12.78
C GLU A 195 -1.55 6.66 -11.52
N ILE A 196 -2.16 7.24 -10.48
CA ILE A 196 -2.62 6.47 -9.32
C ILE A 196 -3.66 5.41 -9.74
N GLY A 197 -4.64 5.77 -10.57
CA GLY A 197 -5.62 4.82 -11.09
C GLY A 197 -4.97 3.65 -11.83
N MET A 198 -3.99 3.94 -12.69
CA MET A 198 -3.21 2.92 -13.40
C MET A 198 -2.46 1.99 -12.44
N LEU A 199 -1.89 2.52 -11.36
CA LEU A 199 -1.27 1.69 -10.32
C LEU A 199 -2.29 0.78 -9.63
N LEU A 200 -3.49 1.30 -9.32
CA LEU A 200 -4.56 0.53 -8.69
C LEU A 200 -5.11 -0.58 -9.60
N MET A 201 -5.14 -0.38 -10.92
CA MET A 201 -5.50 -1.42 -11.89
C MET A 201 -4.58 -2.65 -11.84
N GLN A 202 -3.37 -2.50 -11.28
CA GLN A 202 -2.43 -3.61 -11.07
C GLN A 202 -2.73 -4.42 -9.80
N GLN A 203 -3.68 -3.97 -8.96
CA GLN A 203 -4.03 -4.57 -7.67
C GLN A 203 -2.80 -4.81 -6.77
N PRO A 204 -2.04 -3.76 -6.44
CA PRO A 204 -0.89 -3.88 -5.58
C PRO A 204 -1.33 -4.21 -4.15
N ALA A 205 -0.59 -5.10 -3.48
CA ALA A 205 -0.72 -5.34 -2.06
C ALA A 205 -0.09 -4.20 -1.23
N LEU A 206 0.93 -3.56 -1.80
CA LEU A 206 1.61 -2.39 -1.24
C LEU A 206 1.86 -1.36 -2.34
N LEU A 207 1.37 -0.13 -2.13
CA LEU A 207 1.57 1.01 -3.01
C LEU A 207 2.60 1.98 -2.41
N LEU A 208 3.64 2.28 -3.17
CA LEU A 208 4.72 3.20 -2.81
C LEU A 208 4.58 4.50 -3.61
N LEU A 209 4.39 5.61 -2.93
CA LEU A 209 4.23 6.92 -3.56
C LEU A 209 5.39 7.83 -3.14
N ASP A 210 6.15 8.30 -4.13
CA ASP A 210 7.26 9.23 -3.94
C ASP A 210 6.81 10.63 -4.37
N GLU A 211 6.66 11.53 -3.41
CA GLU A 211 6.21 12.92 -3.59
C GLU A 211 4.97 13.06 -4.50
N PRO A 212 3.86 12.35 -4.20
CA PRO A 212 2.71 12.34 -5.07
C PRO A 212 2.01 13.70 -5.24
N ALA A 213 2.16 14.64 -4.30
CA ALA A 213 1.57 15.98 -4.36
C ALA A 213 2.47 17.02 -5.08
N ALA A 214 3.68 16.65 -5.51
CA ALA A 214 4.63 17.59 -6.11
C ALA A 214 4.05 18.27 -7.37
N GLY A 215 4.06 19.61 -7.38
CA GLY A 215 3.61 20.42 -8.52
C GLY A 215 2.09 20.54 -8.67
N MET A 216 1.31 20.11 -7.69
CA MET A 216 -0.15 20.27 -7.63
C MET A 216 -0.54 21.60 -6.97
N THR A 217 -1.76 22.08 -7.26
CA THR A 217 -2.38 23.16 -6.46
C THR A 217 -2.90 22.62 -5.12
N ASP A 218 -3.13 23.50 -4.14
CA ASP A 218 -3.67 23.11 -2.82
C ASP A 218 -4.97 22.28 -2.94
N ASP A 219 -5.89 22.71 -3.84
CA ASP A 219 -7.13 21.97 -4.12
C ASP A 219 -6.87 20.58 -4.71
N GLU A 220 -5.90 20.45 -5.62
CA GLU A 220 -5.52 19.16 -6.22
C GLU A 220 -4.86 18.23 -5.19
N THR A 221 -4.01 18.79 -4.33
CA THR A 221 -3.35 18.13 -3.21
C THR A 221 -4.37 17.57 -2.21
N MET A 222 -5.40 18.35 -1.84
CA MET A 222 -6.47 17.88 -0.96
C MET A 222 -7.32 16.78 -1.59
N GLN A 223 -7.64 16.88 -2.88
CA GLN A 223 -8.37 15.82 -3.61
C GLN A 223 -7.57 14.50 -3.65
N LEU A 224 -6.24 14.59 -3.83
CA LEU A 224 -5.37 13.44 -3.77
C LEU A 224 -5.33 12.83 -2.36
N ALA A 225 -5.27 13.65 -1.31
CA ALA A 225 -5.30 13.17 0.07
C ALA A 225 -6.61 12.44 0.37
N GLU A 226 -7.75 12.96 -0.09
CA GLU A 226 -9.06 12.30 0.02
C GLU A 226 -9.07 10.93 -0.69
N LEU A 227 -8.56 10.88 -1.92
CA LEU A 227 -8.44 9.65 -2.70
C LEU A 227 -7.62 8.58 -1.96
N LEU A 228 -6.42 8.94 -1.49
CA LEU A 228 -5.56 8.01 -0.77
C LEU A 228 -6.17 7.59 0.57
N ASN A 229 -6.85 8.48 1.29
CA ASN A 229 -7.56 8.10 2.50
C ASN A 229 -8.73 7.15 2.24
N HIS A 230 -9.43 7.27 1.11
CA HIS A 230 -10.48 6.32 0.73
C HIS A 230 -9.95 4.90 0.48
N LEU A 231 -8.67 4.78 0.11
CA LEU A 231 -7.98 3.50 -0.11
C LEU A 231 -7.42 2.87 1.17
N ARG A 232 -7.44 3.60 2.30
CA ARG A 232 -6.98 3.09 3.58
C ARG A 232 -7.80 1.85 3.97
N GLY A 233 -7.11 0.81 4.46
CA GLY A 233 -7.73 -0.46 4.85
C GLY A 233 -8.00 -1.43 3.69
N THR A 234 -8.12 -0.94 2.45
CA THR A 234 -8.26 -1.81 1.26
C THR A 234 -6.94 -2.02 0.53
N CYS A 235 -6.04 -1.05 0.59
CA CYS A 235 -4.69 -1.11 0.07
C CYS A 235 -3.69 -0.61 1.12
N SER A 236 -2.54 -1.28 1.23
CA SER A 236 -1.45 -0.79 2.09
C SER A 236 -0.64 0.24 1.32
N MET A 237 -0.28 1.36 1.95
CA MET A 237 0.37 2.49 1.30
C MET A 237 1.53 3.01 2.13
N MET A 238 2.64 3.29 1.45
CA MET A 238 3.76 4.06 1.98
C MET A 238 3.95 5.31 1.12
N VAL A 239 3.80 6.48 1.74
CA VAL A 239 3.84 7.77 1.06
C VAL A 239 5.03 8.56 1.58
N VAL A 240 6.01 8.80 0.72
CA VAL A 240 7.16 9.67 1.00
C VAL A 240 6.77 11.09 0.61
N GLU A 241 6.73 11.99 1.59
CA GLU A 241 6.36 13.38 1.38
C GLU A 241 7.15 14.34 2.26
N HIS A 242 7.25 15.59 1.79
CA HIS A 242 7.88 16.67 2.53
C HIS A 242 6.93 17.85 2.80
N ASP A 243 5.78 17.91 2.12
CA ASP A 243 4.72 18.88 2.40
C ASP A 243 3.94 18.48 3.66
N MET A 244 4.04 19.31 4.71
CA MET A 244 3.39 19.05 6.00
C MET A 244 1.87 19.26 5.98
N GLU A 245 1.34 20.06 5.06
CA GLU A 245 -0.10 20.25 4.90
C GLU A 245 -0.74 19.00 4.28
N PHE A 246 -0.12 18.47 3.22
CA PHE A 246 -0.54 17.21 2.64
C PHE A 246 -0.38 16.04 3.63
N VAL A 247 0.73 15.96 4.36
CA VAL A 247 0.92 14.93 5.39
C VAL A 247 -0.14 15.04 6.49
N ALA A 248 -0.53 16.26 6.89
CA ALA A 248 -1.62 16.46 7.86
C ALA A 248 -2.97 16.00 7.31
N ALA A 249 -3.31 16.39 6.08
CA ALA A 249 -4.55 15.96 5.43
C ALA A 249 -4.61 14.44 5.24
N LEU A 250 -3.47 13.83 4.88
CA LEU A 250 -3.37 12.41 4.64
C LEU A 250 -3.37 11.59 5.93
N SER A 251 -2.69 12.07 6.97
CA SER A 251 -2.59 11.34 8.23
C SER A 251 -3.85 11.50 9.08
N GLY A 252 -4.49 12.67 9.08
CA GLY A 252 -5.59 12.97 10.02
C GLY A 252 -5.17 12.69 11.47
N ASP A 253 -6.11 12.30 12.31
CA ASP A 253 -5.86 12.08 13.75
C ASP A 253 -5.22 10.71 14.07
N ALA A 254 -5.29 9.75 13.15
CA ALA A 254 -4.89 8.35 13.40
C ALA A 254 -3.85 7.80 12.41
N GLY A 255 -3.41 8.61 11.44
CA GLY A 255 -2.39 8.22 10.47
C GLY A 255 -1.03 8.11 11.12
N LYS A 256 -0.31 7.05 10.75
CA LYS A 256 1.06 6.84 11.22
C LYS A 256 2.02 7.62 10.34
N VAL A 257 2.93 8.31 10.98
CA VAL A 257 4.04 9.06 10.40
C VAL A 257 5.33 8.45 10.91
N THR A 258 6.32 8.34 10.04
CA THR A 258 7.70 7.96 10.40
C THR A 258 8.64 9.02 9.91
N VAL A 259 9.46 9.53 10.81
CA VAL A 259 10.52 10.47 10.51
C VAL A 259 11.80 9.70 10.26
N MET A 260 12.43 9.94 9.12
CA MET A 260 13.76 9.46 8.82
C MET A 260 14.78 10.59 8.94
N ALA A 261 15.95 10.27 9.48
CA ALA A 261 17.13 11.13 9.47
C ALA A 261 18.39 10.25 9.41
N GLU A 262 19.40 10.69 8.68
CA GLU A 262 20.72 10.00 8.60
C GLU A 262 20.62 8.49 8.27
N GLY A 263 19.67 8.11 7.41
CA GLY A 263 19.47 6.73 6.99
C GLY A 263 18.83 5.82 8.04
N ARG A 264 18.21 6.39 9.09
CA ARG A 264 17.56 5.68 10.21
C ARG A 264 16.16 6.21 10.46
N VAL A 265 15.33 5.42 11.13
CA VAL A 265 14.09 5.92 11.75
C VAL A 265 14.46 6.72 12.99
N LEU A 266 14.07 7.99 13.01
CA LEU A 266 14.24 8.91 14.13
C LEU A 266 13.07 8.78 15.12
N ALA A 267 11.85 8.85 14.61
CA ALA A 267 10.62 8.76 15.40
C ALA A 267 9.48 8.15 14.56
N HIS A 268 8.48 7.58 15.24
CA HIS A 268 7.25 7.12 14.61
C HIS A 268 6.06 7.33 15.55
N GLY A 269 4.89 7.61 15.00
CA GLY A 269 3.67 7.88 15.77
C GLY A 269 2.65 8.61 14.92
N THR A 270 1.68 9.26 15.55
CA THR A 270 0.82 10.25 14.91
C THR A 270 1.61 11.50 14.53
N LEU A 271 1.08 12.31 13.61
CA LEU A 271 1.72 13.57 13.23
C LEU A 271 1.91 14.51 14.43
N ASP A 272 0.96 14.54 15.36
CA ASP A 272 1.02 15.36 16.56
C ASP A 272 2.08 14.89 17.57
N GLU A 273 2.24 13.57 17.74
CA GLU A 273 3.30 12.99 18.56
C GLU A 273 4.67 13.32 17.99
N VAL A 274 4.83 13.10 16.68
CA VAL A 274 6.08 13.37 15.95
C VAL A 274 6.45 14.86 15.99
N LYS A 275 5.48 15.78 15.86
CA LYS A 275 5.73 17.23 15.94
C LYS A 275 6.19 17.70 17.33
N ARG A 276 5.88 16.95 18.39
CA ARG A 276 6.28 17.26 19.77
C ARG A 276 7.58 16.58 20.18
N ASP A 277 8.12 15.71 19.34
CA ASP A 277 9.37 15.00 19.60
C ASP A 277 10.56 15.97 19.46
N GLU A 278 11.31 16.17 20.55
CA GLU A 278 12.48 17.05 20.58
C GLU A 278 13.53 16.64 19.56
N THR A 279 13.73 15.34 19.34
CA THR A 279 14.74 14.84 18.38
C THR A 279 14.36 15.18 16.94
N VAL A 280 13.06 15.13 16.61
CA VAL A 280 12.54 15.53 15.31
C VAL A 280 12.71 17.03 15.10
N ILE A 281 12.36 17.83 16.11
CA ILE A 281 12.52 19.29 16.05
C ILE A 281 13.99 19.67 15.84
N GLU A 282 14.91 19.06 16.58
CA GLU A 282 16.36 19.30 16.44
C GLU A 282 16.86 18.95 15.03
N SER A 283 16.46 17.78 14.51
CA SER A 283 16.86 17.33 13.17
C SER A 283 16.36 18.25 12.06
N TYR A 284 15.14 18.79 12.18
CA TYR A 284 14.56 19.72 11.20
C TYR A 284 15.11 21.15 11.30
N LEU A 285 15.61 21.56 12.47
CA LEU A 285 16.18 22.90 12.70
C LEU A 285 17.70 22.99 12.44
N GLY A 286 18.36 21.86 12.14
CA GLY A 286 19.74 21.82 11.64
C GLY A 286 20.78 22.37 12.63
N ARG A 287 20.69 22.02 13.91
CA ARG A 287 21.71 22.33 14.91
C ARG A 287 22.62 21.14 15.20
#